data_AF-A0AAV0BKW1-F1
#
_entry.id   AF-A0AAV0BKW1-F1
#
_cell.length_a   1.000
_cell.length_b   1.000
_cell.length_c   1.000
_cell.angle_alpha   90.00
_cell.angle_beta   90.00
_cell.angle_gamma   90.00
#
_symmetry.space_group_name_H-M   'P 1'
#
loop_
_entity.id
_entity.type
_entity.pdbx_description
1 polymer ?
#
loop_
_entity_poly.entity_id
_entity_poly.type
_entity_poly.pdbx_seq_one_letter_code
_entity_poly.pdbx_strand_id
1 'polypeptide(L)' 'EVTADIYIGVVFYQRLRHMVGDKWQVRTTGKVDQLTRQPVKGRRRGGGIRFGEMERDALLAHGTLFLLQDRL' A
#
# COMPACT_ATOMS: atom_id res chain seq x y z
N GLU A 1 -7.44 -18.83 -37.43
CA GLU A 1 -8.84 -18.69 -36.97
C GLU A 1 -8.98 -19.29 -35.58
N VAL A 2 -9.90 -18.76 -34.78
CA VAL A 2 -10.25 -19.38 -33.49
C VAL A 2 -10.99 -20.68 -33.80
N THR A 3 -10.64 -21.77 -33.12
CA THR A 3 -11.16 -23.12 -33.40
C THR A 3 -12.63 -23.32 -33.03
N ALA A 4 -13.26 -22.35 -32.35
CA ALA A 4 -14.66 -22.42 -31.93
C ALA A 4 -15.30 -21.01 -31.92
N ASP A 5 -16.62 -20.98 -32.00
CA ASP A 5 -17.42 -19.76 -31.99
C ASP A 5 -17.42 -19.10 -30.60
N ILE A 6 -17.11 -17.81 -30.56
CA ILE A 6 -17.14 -17.01 -29.33
C ILE A 6 -18.57 -16.55 -29.08
N TYR A 7 -19.12 -16.86 -27.91
CA TYR A 7 -20.43 -16.33 -27.51
C TYR A 7 -20.34 -14.84 -27.20
N ILE A 8 -21.06 -14.04 -27.98
CA ILE A 8 -21.14 -12.58 -27.84
C ILE A 8 -22.60 -12.22 -27.59
N GLY A 9 -22.84 -11.38 -26.59
CA GLY A 9 -24.17 -10.92 -26.23
C GLY A 9 -24.14 -9.54 -25.57
N VAL A 10 -25.30 -8.89 -25.51
CA VAL A 10 -25.45 -7.58 -24.87
C VAL A 10 -25.86 -7.79 -23.41
N VAL A 11 -25.06 -7.25 -22.48
CA VAL A 11 -25.32 -7.30 -21.04
C VAL A 11 -25.23 -5.89 -20.48
N PHE A 12 -26.16 -5.52 -19.61
CA PHE A 12 -26.12 -4.25 -18.90
C PHE A 12 -25.13 -4.31 -17.73
N TYR A 13 -24.14 -3.42 -17.73
CA TYR A 13 -23.14 -3.31 -16.67
C TYR A 13 -23.37 -2.08 -15.80
N GLN A 14 -23.10 -2.23 -14.49
CA GLN A 14 -23.11 -1.12 -13.54
C GLN A 14 -21.69 -0.86 -13.04
N ARG A 15 -21.33 0.43 -12.95
CA ARG A 15 -20.02 0.85 -12.44
C ARG A 15 -20.06 1.03 -10.92
N LEU A 16 -19.09 0.43 -10.24
CA LEU A 16 -18.89 0.63 -8.81
C LEU A 16 -18.20 1.97 -8.51
N ARG A 17 -18.56 2.59 -7.38
CA ARG A 17 -18.07 3.92 -6.98
C ARG A 17 -16.62 3.93 -6.49
N HIS A 18 -16.10 2.80 -6.01
CA HIS A 18 -14.80 2.77 -5.34
C HIS A 18 -13.67 2.76 -6.38
N MET A 19 -12.87 3.82 -6.36
CA MET A 19 -11.74 3.96 -7.29
C MET A 19 -10.42 3.61 -6.57
N VAL A 20 -9.55 2.88 -7.28
CA VAL A 20 -8.20 2.56 -6.79
C VAL A 20 -7.32 3.81 -6.74
N GLY A 21 -7.58 4.77 -7.64
CA GLY A 21 -6.86 6.04 -7.73
C GLY A 21 -6.90 6.90 -6.46
N ASP A 22 -7.85 6.67 -5.55
CA ASP A 22 -7.91 7.42 -4.28
C ASP A 22 -7.01 6.83 -3.20
N LYS A 23 -6.49 5.60 -3.40
CA LYS A 23 -5.85 4.80 -2.34
C LYS A 23 -4.33 4.85 -2.33
N TRP A 24 -3.68 5.30 -3.42
CA TRP A 24 -2.21 5.32 -3.49
C TRP A 24 -1.59 6.32 -2.50
N GLN A 25 -0.41 5.99 -1.99
CA GLN A 25 0.37 6.84 -1.09
C GLN A 25 1.85 6.54 -1.28
N VAL A 26 2.66 7.59 -1.36
CA VAL A 26 4.12 7.51 -1.46
C VAL A 26 4.75 8.57 -0.57
N ARG A 27 5.93 8.28 -0.02
CA ARG A 27 6.71 9.21 0.79
C ARG A 27 8.20 8.89 0.66
N THR A 28 9.00 9.92 0.42
CA THR A 28 10.47 9.88 0.53
C THR A 28 10.92 10.56 1.82
N THR A 29 10.70 11.87 1.94
CA THR A 29 10.91 12.67 3.16
C THR A 29 9.67 13.54 3.45
N GLY A 30 9.58 14.13 4.65
CA GLY A 30 8.43 14.97 4.98
C GLY A 30 8.34 15.35 6.45
N LYS A 31 7.19 15.90 6.85
CA LYS A 31 6.95 16.35 8.23
C LYS A 31 7.09 15.19 9.22
N VAL A 32 7.69 15.52 10.36
CA VAL A 32 7.85 14.64 11.52
C VAL A 32 7.08 15.21 12.70
N ASP A 33 6.67 14.32 13.59
CA ASP A 33 6.06 14.68 14.86
C ASP A 33 7.12 15.30 15.80
N GLN A 34 6.73 16.29 16.60
CA GLN A 34 7.68 17.02 17.46
C GLN A 34 8.14 16.21 18.66
N LEU A 35 7.27 15.37 19.23
CA LEU A 35 7.57 14.58 20.42
C LEU A 35 8.40 13.35 20.05
N THR A 36 7.93 12.57 19.07
CA THR A 36 8.52 11.27 18.73
C THR A 36 9.58 11.34 17.64
N ARG A 37 9.66 12.47 16.92
CA ARG A 37 10.47 12.62 15.68
C ARG A 37 10.12 11.61 14.59
N GLN A 38 8.98 10.92 14.70
CA GLN A 38 8.52 9.94 13.72
C GLN A 38 7.69 10.60 12.60
N PRO A 39 7.59 9.99 11.42
CA PRO A 39 6.66 10.40 10.37
C PRO A 39 5.22 10.61 10.86
N VAL A 40 4.64 11.77 10.54
CA VAL A 40 3.23 12.05 10.90
C VAL A 40 2.25 11.11 10.21
N LYS A 41 1.08 10.87 10.81
CA LYS A 41 -0.01 10.09 10.20
C LYS A 41 -0.80 10.92 9.18
N GLY A 42 -1.25 10.27 8.10
CA GLY A 42 -2.29 10.78 7.20
C GLY A 42 -1.82 11.04 5.77
N ARG A 43 -2.53 10.46 4.80
CA ARG A 43 -2.20 10.54 3.35
C ARG A 43 -2.16 11.98 2.83
N ARG A 44 -3.18 12.79 3.14
CA ARG A 44 -3.26 14.20 2.72
C ARG A 44 -2.09 15.06 3.22
N ARG A 45 -1.40 14.61 4.27
CA ARG A 45 -0.26 15.31 4.88
C ARG A 45 1.10 14.77 4.42
N GLY A 46 1.13 13.84 3.45
CA GLY A 46 2.35 13.11 3.09
C GLY A 46 2.86 12.23 4.24
N GLY A 47 1.94 11.67 5.02
CA GLY A 47 2.26 10.88 6.20
C GLY A 47 3.05 9.62 5.89
N GLY A 48 3.74 9.09 6.90
CA GLY A 48 4.47 7.83 6.79
C GLY A 48 3.55 6.62 6.64
N ILE A 49 4.12 5.54 6.11
CA ILE A 49 3.52 4.21 6.17
C ILE A 49 3.92 3.61 7.51
N ARG A 50 2.96 3.03 8.25
CA ARG A 50 3.25 2.38 9.52
C ARG A 50 3.87 1.02 9.24
N PHE A 51 5.08 0.81 9.75
CA PHE A 51 5.65 -0.52 9.93
C PHE A 51 5.21 -1.02 11.31
N GLY A 52 4.37 -2.07 11.34
CA GLY A 52 3.75 -2.57 12.55
C GLY A 52 4.52 -3.73 13.18
N GLU A 53 3.93 -4.30 14.22
CA GLU A 53 4.52 -5.41 14.97
C GLU A 53 4.54 -6.69 14.13
N MET A 54 3.49 -6.93 13.33
CA MET A 54 3.43 -8.11 12.46
C MET A 54 4.51 -8.07 11.38
N GLU A 55 4.78 -6.89 10.82
CA GLU A 55 5.83 -6.73 9.80
C GLU A 55 7.23 -6.90 10.40
N ARG A 56 7.44 -6.44 11.64
CA ARG A 56 8.67 -6.70 12.40
C ARG A 56 8.89 -8.20 12.60
N ASP A 57 7.86 -8.90 13.07
CA ASP A 57 7.96 -10.33 13.38
C ASP A 57 8.22 -11.17 12.11
N ALA A 58 7.64 -10.75 10.97
CA ALA A 58 7.94 -11.35 9.68
C ALA A 58 9.43 -11.18 9.28
N LEU A 59 10.01 -9.98 9.42
CA LEU A 59 11.43 -9.75 9.09
C LEU A 59 12.39 -10.48 10.03
N LEU A 60 12.01 -10.61 11.32
CA LEU A 60 12.75 -11.40 12.29
C LEU A 60 12.78 -12.88 11.91
N ALA A 61 11.63 -13.45 11.51
CA ALA A 61 11.55 -14.84 11.06
C ALA A 61 12.42 -15.12 9.83
N HIS A 62 12.56 -14.14 8.94
CA HIS A 62 13.46 -14.24 7.77
C HIS A 62 14.95 -14.06 8.09
N GLY A 63 15.32 -13.70 9.34
CA GLY A 63 16.73 -13.47 9.71
C GLY A 63 17.33 -12.19 9.10
N THR A 64 16.50 -11.30 8.56
CA THR A 64 16.93 -10.09 7.83
C THR A 64 17.16 -8.89 8.76
N LEU A 65 18.12 -9.01 9.68
CA LEU A 65 18.37 -7.99 10.72
C LEU A 65 18.74 -6.62 10.16
N PHE A 66 19.52 -6.55 9.08
CA PHE A 66 19.89 -5.27 8.46
C PHE A 66 18.69 -4.54 7.85
N LEU A 67 17.72 -5.26 7.28
CA LEU A 67 16.49 -4.67 6.77
C LEU A 67 15.60 -4.17 7.91
N LEU A 68 15.57 -4.89 9.02
CA LEU A 68 14.82 -4.45 10.21
C LEU A 68 15.42 -3.17 10.79
N GLN A 69 16.75 -3.06 10.88
CA GLN A 69 17.45 -1.87 11.38
C GLN A 69 17.33 -0.65 10.44
N ASP A 70 17.13 -0.85 9.13
CA ASP A 70 16.86 0.23 8.18
C ASP A 70 15.44 0.80 8.34
N ARG A 71 14.50 -0.02 8.84
CA ARG A 71 13.06 0.33 8.90
C ARG A 71 12.59 0.79 10.28
N LEU A 72 13.29 0.39 11.35
CA LEU A 72 13.02 0.75 12.75
C LEU A 72 14.09 1.71 13.30
#